data_AF-A0A6B3F7J9-F1
#
_entry.id   AF-A0A6B3F7J9-F1
#
_cell.length_a   1.000
_cell.length_b   1.000
_cell.length_c   1.000
_cell.angle_alpha   90.00
_cell.angle_beta   90.00
_cell.angle_gamma   90.00
#
_symmetry.space_group_name_H-M   'P 1'
#
loop_
_entity.id
_entity.type
_entity.pdbx_description
1 polymer ?
#
loop_
_entity_poly.entity_id
_entity_poly.type
_entity_poly.pdbx_seq_one_letter_code
_entity_poly.pdbx_strand_id
1 'polypeptide(L)'
;LLTAHYGETLHSVGARVMYGAAMLYVLAAVLAWKPGGASPRQIWYATGFLALASAQVVLGIKHVSEVHVPLGVTMFALSVL
;
A
#
# COMPACT_ATOMS: atom_id res chain seq x y z
N LEU A 1 -7.58 16.61 2.49
CA LEU A 1 -8.17 15.74 1.45
C LEU A 1 -9.69 15.82 1.46
N LEU A 2 -10.37 15.43 2.53
CA LEU A 2 -11.82 15.21 2.49
C LEU A 2 -12.72 16.45 2.32
N THR A 3 -12.20 17.67 2.50
CA THR A 3 -12.98 18.92 2.42
C THR A 3 -12.37 19.97 1.49
N ALA A 4 -11.16 19.73 0.98
CA ALA A 4 -10.46 20.67 0.12
C ALA A 4 -10.82 20.42 -1.35
N HIS A 5 -10.91 21.47 -2.16
CA HIS A 5 -11.26 21.38 -3.58
C HIS A 5 -10.26 20.52 -4.40
N TYR A 6 -8.99 20.51 -3.99
CA TYR A 6 -7.93 19.65 -4.58
C TYR A 6 -7.80 18.28 -3.90
N GLY A 7 -8.73 17.95 -3.01
CA GLY A 7 -8.71 16.78 -2.16
C GLY A 7 -8.71 15.46 -2.92
N GLU A 8 -9.61 15.34 -3.89
CA GLU A 8 -9.69 14.16 -4.75
C GLU A 8 -8.37 13.97 -5.51
N THR A 9 -7.83 15.04 -6.09
CA THR A 9 -6.62 14.97 -6.90
C THR A 9 -5.42 14.51 -6.08
N LEU A 10 -5.21 15.09 -4.90
CA LEU A 10 -4.12 14.67 -4.01
C LEU A 10 -4.32 13.23 -3.51
N HIS A 11 -5.55 12.81 -3.24
CA HIS A 11 -5.84 11.42 -2.85
C HIS A 11 -5.50 10.46 -3.99
N SER A 12 -5.92 10.80 -5.21
CA SER A 12 -5.69 10.05 -6.45
C SER A 12 -4.20 9.90 -6.74
N VAL A 13 -3.41 10.98 -6.63
CA VAL A 13 -1.95 10.94 -6.80
C VAL A 13 -1.30 10.11 -5.70
N GLY A 14 -1.66 10.36 -4.43
CA GLY A 14 -1.14 9.63 -3.28
C GLY A 14 -1.40 8.12 -3.38
N ALA A 15 -2.58 7.72 -3.82
CA ALA A 15 -2.93 6.30 -4.02
C ALA A 15 -2.02 5.63 -5.07
N ARG A 16 -1.74 6.30 -6.20
CA ARG A 16 -0.83 5.77 -7.24
C ARG A 16 0.61 5.67 -6.75
N VAL A 17 1.08 6.69 -6.02
CA VAL A 17 2.43 6.69 -5.43
C VAL A 17 2.57 5.56 -4.42
N MET A 18 1.60 5.41 -3.51
CA MET A 18 1.60 4.36 -2.50
C MET A 18 1.58 2.96 -3.14
N TYR A 19 0.73 2.74 -4.14
CA TYR A 19 0.66 1.46 -4.84
C TYR A 19 1.97 1.14 -5.59
N GLY A 20 2.53 2.13 -6.29
CA GLY A 20 3.84 2.01 -6.94
C GLY A 20 4.97 1.72 -5.94
N ALA A 21 4.97 2.38 -4.78
CA ALA A 21 5.93 2.12 -3.70
C ALA A 21 5.79 0.70 -3.14
N ALA A 22 4.57 0.17 -2.99
CA ALA A 22 4.35 -1.22 -2.57
C ALA A 22 4.90 -2.22 -3.60
N MET A 23 4.74 -1.96 -4.90
CA MET A 23 5.35 -2.78 -5.95
C MET A 23 6.89 -2.74 -5.88
N LEU A 24 7.47 -1.55 -5.72
CA LEU A 24 8.91 -1.37 -5.53
C LEU A 24 9.41 -2.09 -4.28
N TYR A 25 8.63 -2.11 -3.20
CA TYR A 25 9.00 -2.80 -1.97
C TYR A 25 9.09 -4.32 -2.17
N VAL A 26 8.18 -4.92 -2.93
CA VAL A 26 8.28 -6.35 -3.30
C VAL A 26 9.57 -6.61 -4.10
N LEU A 27 9.89 -5.76 -5.08
CA LEU A 27 11.13 -5.89 -5.85
C LEU A 27 12.36 -5.77 -4.94
N ALA A 28 12.37 -4.80 -4.02
CA ALA A 28 13.44 -4.62 -3.06
C ALA A 28 13.60 -5.86 -2.15
N ALA A 29 12.50 -6.45 -1.65
CA ALA A 29 12.55 -7.66 -0.84
C ALA A 29 13.11 -8.87 -1.61
N VAL A 30 12.75 -9.03 -2.89
CA VAL A 30 13.28 -10.08 -3.76
C VAL A 30 14.78 -9.89 -4.00
N LEU A 31 15.21 -8.66 -4.26
CA LEU A 31 16.63 -8.31 -4.42
C LEU A 31 17.42 -8.45 -3.12
N ALA A 32 16.83 -8.17 -1.97
CA ALA A 32 17.49 -8.39 -0.69
C ALA A 32 17.68 -9.89 -0.40
N TRP A 33 16.73 -10.74 -0.80
CA TRP A 33 16.83 -12.19 -0.61
C TRP A 33 17.81 -12.87 -1.59
N LYS A 34 17.56 -12.76 -2.91
CA LYS A 34 18.22 -13.66 -3.88
C LYS A 34 19.72 -13.36 -4.05
N PRO A 35 20.15 -12.12 -4.35
CA PRO A 35 21.57 -11.76 -4.32
C PRO A 35 22.06 -11.32 -2.93
N GLY A 36 21.20 -10.78 -2.07
CA GLY A 36 21.62 -10.18 -0.78
C GLY A 36 21.66 -11.14 0.42
N GLY A 37 21.12 -12.35 0.31
CA GLY A 37 21.10 -13.34 1.38
C GLY A 37 20.16 -13.04 2.56
N ALA A 38 19.33 -11.99 2.47
CA ALA A 38 18.34 -11.66 3.49
C ALA A 38 17.25 -12.75 3.58
N SER A 39 16.46 -12.74 4.66
CA SER A 39 15.39 -13.74 4.85
C SER A 39 14.27 -13.60 3.80
N PRO A 40 13.80 -14.71 3.18
CA PRO A 40 12.66 -14.68 2.25
C PRO A 40 11.34 -14.26 2.93
N ARG A 41 11.28 -14.24 4.27
CA ARG A 41 10.12 -13.75 5.03
C ARG A 41 9.73 -12.32 4.66
N GLN A 42 10.69 -11.48 4.30
CA GLN A 42 10.41 -10.09 3.89
C GLN A 42 9.59 -10.02 2.59
N ILE A 43 9.75 -11.00 1.69
CA ILE A 43 8.94 -11.08 0.47
C ILE A 43 7.47 -11.31 0.84
N TRP A 44 7.19 -12.22 1.78
CA TRP A 44 5.82 -12.46 2.24
C TRP A 44 5.17 -11.20 2.82
N TYR A 45 5.90 -10.41 3.61
CA TYR A 45 5.38 -9.15 4.13
C TYR A 45 5.13 -8.11 3.04
N ALA A 46 6.08 -7.92 2.13
CA ALA A 46 5.93 -7.00 1.02
C ALA A 46 4.75 -7.39 0.10
N THR A 47 4.62 -8.69 -0.22
CA THR A 47 3.51 -9.21 -1.03
C THR A 47 2.18 -9.08 -0.31
N GLY A 48 2.12 -9.39 0.98
CA GLY A 48 0.91 -9.19 1.80
C GLY A 48 0.48 -7.72 1.82
N PHE A 49 1.43 -6.80 1.98
CA PHE A 49 1.14 -5.37 1.95
C PHE A 49 0.63 -4.90 0.58
N LEU A 50 1.21 -5.39 -0.53
CA LEU A 50 0.70 -5.12 -1.88
C LEU A 50 -0.71 -5.68 -2.11
N ALA A 51 -1.02 -6.86 -1.55
CA ALA A 51 -2.36 -7.43 -1.61
C ALA A 51 -3.39 -6.55 -0.85
N LEU A 52 -3.03 -6.06 0.34
CA LEU A 52 -3.87 -5.10 1.08
C LEU A 52 -4.04 -3.79 0.31
N ALA A 53 -2.99 -3.28 -0.34
CA ALA A 53 -3.06 -2.09 -1.20
C ALA A 53 -4.00 -2.31 -2.40
N SER A 54 -3.98 -3.50 -2.99
CA SER A 54 -4.89 -3.86 -4.08
C SER A 54 -6.35 -3.89 -3.60
N ALA A 55 -6.61 -4.47 -2.43
CA ALA A 55 -7.92 -4.44 -1.80
C ALA A 55 -8.36 -2.99 -1.50
N GLN A 56 -7.46 -2.14 -1.02
CA GLN A 56 -7.73 -0.71 -0.82
C GLN A 56 -8.19 0.01 -2.08
N VAL A 57 -7.53 -0.23 -3.21
CA VAL A 57 -7.91 0.34 -4.51
C VAL A 57 -9.31 -0.12 -4.91
N VAL A 58 -9.61 -1.42 -4.80
CA VAL A 58 -10.94 -1.98 -5.14
C VAL A 58 -12.03 -1.38 -4.26
N LEU A 59 -11.80 -1.30 -2.95
CA LEU A 59 -12.75 -0.72 -2.00
C LEU A 59 -12.98 0.78 -2.27
N GLY A 60 -11.91 1.52 -2.61
CA GLY A 60 -11.98 2.92 -2.99
C GLY A 60 -12.82 3.14 -4.24
N ILE A 61 -12.60 2.35 -5.30
CA ILE A 61 -13.41 2.40 -6.54
C ILE A 61 -14.88 2.07 -6.26
N LYS A 62 -15.14 1.10 -5.38
CA LYS A 62 -16.50 0.71 -4.98
C LYS A 62 -17.14 1.63 -3.94
N HIS A 63 -16.44 2.67 -3.47
CA HIS A 63 -16.92 3.62 -2.46
C HIS A 63 -17.34 2.97 -1.13
N VAL A 64 -16.74 1.84 -0.76
CA VAL A 64 -17.02 1.15 0.51
C VAL A 64 -16.16 1.75 1.63
N SER A 65 -16.47 2.99 2.00
CA SER A 65 -15.66 3.83 2.90
C SER A 65 -15.50 3.22 4.30
N GLU A 66 -16.54 2.54 4.80
CA GLU A 66 -16.60 1.85 6.09
C GLU A 66 -15.54 0.75 6.26
N VAL A 67 -15.01 0.21 5.15
CA VAL A 67 -13.87 -0.73 5.17
C VAL A 67 -12.61 -0.07 4.62
N HIS A 68 -12.73 0.76 3.58
CA HIS A 68 -11.61 1.45 2.96
C HIS A 68 -10.80 2.26 3.99
N VAL A 69 -11.48 3.12 4.77
CA VAL A 69 -10.80 4.04 5.70
C VAL A 69 -10.09 3.30 6.84
N PRO A 70 -10.73 2.37 7.60
CA PRO A 70 -10.04 1.67 8.68
C PRO A 70 -8.87 0.81 8.19
N LEU A 71 -9.02 0.16 7.03
CA LEU A 71 -7.93 -0.62 6.44
C LEU A 71 -6.77 0.28 6.01
N GLY A 72 -7.04 1.45 5.41
CA GLY A 72 -6.01 2.43 5.08
C GLY A 72 -5.24 2.93 6.32
N VAL A 73 -5.94 3.22 7.43
CA VAL A 73 -5.31 3.60 8.71
C VAL A 73 -4.46 2.46 9.27
N THR A 74 -4.95 1.23 9.21
CA THR A 74 -4.21 0.04 9.67
C THR A 74 -2.93 -0.16 8.87
N MET A 75 -3.01 -0.06 7.53
CA MET A 75 -1.85 -0.15 6.65
C MET A 75 -0.83 0.94 6.93
N PHE A 76 -1.30 2.18 7.17
CA PHE A 76 -0.41 3.28 7.57
C PHE A 76 0.31 2.96 8.89
N ALA A 77 -0.41 2.50 9.91
CA ALA A 77 0.20 2.10 11.18
C ALA A 77 1.24 0.98 11.01
N LEU A 78 0.94 -0.05 10.22
CA LEU A 78 1.88 -1.13 9.91
C LEU A 78 3.13 -0.66 9.15
N SER A 79 3.06 0.48 8.44
CA SER A 79 4.20 1.00 7.67
C SER A 79 5.23 1.77 8.51
N VAL A 80 4.88 2.12 9.75
CA VAL A 80 5.74 2.89 10.67
C VAL A 80 6.17 2.10 11.91
N LEU A 81 5.78 0.83 12.00
CA LEU A 81 6.21 -0.15 13.00
C LEU A 81 7.36 -1.01 12.44
#